data_AF-A0A955MV56-F1
#
_entry.id   AF-A0A955MV56-F1
#
_cell.length_a   1.000
_cell.length_b   1.000
_cell.length_c   1.000
_cell.angle_alpha   90.00
_cell.angle_beta   90.00
_cell.angle_gamma   90.00
#
_symmetry.space_group_name_H-M   'P 1'
#
loop_
_entity.id
_entity.type
_entity.pdbx_description
1 polymer ?
#
loop_
_entity_poly.entity_id
_entity_poly.type
_entity_poly.pdbx_seq_one_letter_code
_entity_poly.pdbx_strand_id
1 'polypeptide(L)'
;MYHFFSMRSIFKSIKKSLLQTFALSALLVPIIAATTVRDGAWAVTDSDFARIFRPEESWSVVIADAQNGRVVYRQNPQTPRMPASNLKVYVTAAAFDLLGSHYRYRTPFLVRGKLSPQGVLVGDLLVRGSGDPTFSGRFEEDSKDVTARFSRWADRMKELHIRTVKGNLYGDDSIFDKNYWGREWPEDEYCNWYTAPSGGLILNDSCLDIGVFPGTAVGSPPRIETIPDTKYLRIENNARTIARGQKNGVSFRRPFDSNDLAMYGKVAADSRGTQHVVALTDPTGYFVNVLKETL
;
A
#
# COMPACT_ATOMS: atom_id res chain seq x y z
N MET A 1 0.57 -3.33 35.97
CA MET A 1 -0.73 -2.86 36.49
C MET A 1 -1.41 -2.10 35.36
N TYR A 2 -2.38 -2.74 34.71
CA TYR A 2 -3.05 -2.22 33.52
C TYR A 2 -4.05 -1.13 33.93
N HIS A 3 -4.01 0.02 33.26
CA HIS A 3 -5.10 1.00 33.31
C HIS A 3 -5.65 1.19 31.91
N PHE A 4 -6.85 0.63 31.73
CA PHE A 4 -7.78 0.89 30.64
C PHE A 4 -8.12 2.39 30.60
N PHE A 5 -7.77 3.07 29.51
CA PHE A 5 -8.41 4.32 29.14
C PHE A 5 -9.45 4.06 28.06
N SER A 6 -10.71 4.27 28.44
CA SER A 6 -11.90 4.15 27.59
C SER A 6 -11.82 5.08 26.37
N MET A 7 -11.87 4.50 25.17
CA MET A 7 -11.92 5.22 23.87
C MET A 7 -13.16 6.13 23.71
N ARG A 8 -14.13 6.14 24.63
CA ARG A 8 -15.31 7.02 24.53
C ARG A 8 -15.01 8.50 24.85
N SER A 9 -13.92 8.84 25.55
CA SER A 9 -13.58 10.24 25.85
C SER A 9 -12.75 10.94 24.75
N ILE A 10 -12.04 10.18 23.92
CA ILE A 10 -11.22 10.71 22.82
C ILE A 10 -12.09 11.16 21.64
N PHE A 11 -13.21 10.49 21.38
CA PHE A 11 -14.15 10.90 20.32
C PHE A 11 -14.95 12.18 20.64
N LYS A 12 -15.09 12.57 21.91
CA LYS A 12 -15.70 13.87 22.28
C LYS A 12 -14.71 15.04 22.19
N SER A 13 -13.41 14.80 22.38
CA SER A 13 -12.38 15.85 22.27
C SER A 13 -11.97 16.10 20.80
N ILE A 14 -11.94 15.04 19.97
CA ILE A 14 -11.63 15.17 18.54
C ILE A 14 -12.77 15.84 17.75
N LYS A 15 -14.04 15.70 18.18
CA LYS A 15 -15.15 16.49 17.61
C LYS A 15 -15.13 17.97 17.96
N LYS A 16 -14.36 18.41 18.97
CA LYS A 16 -14.28 19.84 19.34
C LYS A 16 -13.03 20.54 18.81
N SER A 17 -11.94 19.81 18.56
CA SER A 17 -10.69 20.36 18.00
C SER A 17 -10.72 20.52 16.47
N LEU A 18 -11.51 19.70 15.76
CA LEU A 18 -11.72 19.84 14.31
C LEU A 18 -12.73 20.94 13.92
N LEU A 19 -13.30 21.64 14.91
CA LEU A 19 -14.29 22.71 14.71
C LEU A 19 -13.73 24.12 15.01
N GLN A 20 -12.42 24.25 15.29
CA GLN A 20 -11.79 25.56 15.55
C GLN A 20 -10.59 25.90 14.64
N THR A 21 -10.19 25.02 13.72
CA THR A 21 -9.19 25.36 12.68
C THR A 21 -9.80 25.78 11.33
N PHE A 22 -11.12 25.89 11.25
CA PHE A 22 -11.83 26.46 10.09
C PHE A 22 -12.28 27.92 10.27
N ALA A 23 -11.90 28.58 11.37
CA ALA A 23 -12.43 29.89 11.73
C ALA A 23 -11.45 31.08 11.63
N LEU A 24 -10.20 30.87 11.19
CA LEU A 24 -9.22 31.96 11.09
C LEU A 24 -8.54 32.06 9.72
N SER A 25 -9.34 32.10 8.65
CA SER A 25 -8.94 32.66 7.36
C SER A 25 -10.07 33.47 6.70
N ALA A 26 -11.10 33.84 7.47
CA ALA A 26 -12.29 34.55 6.99
C ALA A 26 -12.26 36.09 7.20
N LEU A 27 -11.11 36.69 7.51
CA LEU A 27 -10.99 38.15 7.69
C LEU A 27 -9.80 38.71 6.91
N LEU A 28 -9.93 38.68 5.59
CA LEU A 28 -9.39 39.69 4.68
C LEU A 28 -10.22 39.59 3.40
N VAL A 29 -11.39 40.21 3.47
CA VAL A 29 -12.15 40.61 2.29
C VAL A 29 -11.46 41.86 1.76
N PRO A 30 -10.64 41.81 0.69
CA PRO A 30 -10.58 42.98 -0.15
C PRO A 30 -11.99 43.13 -0.73
N ILE A 31 -12.54 44.33 -0.59
CA ILE A 31 -13.73 44.79 -1.29
C ILE A 31 -13.43 44.63 -2.78
N ILE A 32 -13.73 43.46 -3.34
CA ILE A 32 -13.82 43.25 -4.77
C ILE A 32 -15.20 43.78 -5.12
N ALA A 33 -15.19 44.93 -5.77
CA ALA A 33 -16.35 45.54 -6.37
C ALA A 33 -17.23 44.49 -7.03
N ALA A 34 -18.54 44.60 -6.81
CA ALA A 34 -19.58 43.77 -7.36
C ALA A 34 -19.35 43.53 -8.87
N THR A 35 -18.73 42.41 -9.20
CA THR A 35 -18.80 41.82 -10.53
C THR A 35 -20.01 40.92 -10.47
N THR A 36 -21.13 41.45 -10.97
CA THR A 36 -22.34 40.69 -11.26
C THR A 36 -21.95 39.36 -11.88
N VAL A 37 -22.29 38.26 -11.20
CA VAL A 37 -22.31 36.91 -11.76
C VAL A 37 -23.31 36.97 -12.92
N ARG A 38 -22.80 37.18 -14.13
CA ARG A 38 -23.57 37.05 -15.37
C ARG A 38 -23.76 35.56 -15.64
N ASP A 39 -24.97 35.22 -16.04
CA ASP A 39 -25.43 33.90 -16.44
C ASP A 39 -24.34 32.98 -17.06
N GLY A 40 -24.09 31.85 -16.41
CA GLY A 40 -23.90 30.57 -17.11
C GLY A 40 -22.58 30.23 -17.80
N ALA A 41 -21.49 30.97 -17.64
CA ALA A 41 -20.18 30.53 -18.17
C ALA A 41 -19.01 30.93 -17.28
N TRP A 42 -18.31 29.94 -16.73
CA TRP A 42 -16.91 30.13 -16.31
C TRP A 42 -16.11 30.40 -17.58
N ALA A 43 -15.94 31.66 -17.95
CA ALA A 43 -15.08 32.04 -19.07
C ALA A 43 -13.63 31.93 -18.61
N VAL A 44 -13.09 30.72 -18.64
CA VAL A 44 -11.67 30.47 -18.40
C VAL A 44 -10.90 30.95 -19.62
N THR A 45 -9.89 31.80 -19.41
CA THR A 45 -9.10 32.43 -20.47
C THR A 45 -7.63 32.03 -20.38
N ASP A 46 -6.87 32.28 -21.45
CA ASP A 46 -5.42 32.05 -21.44
C ASP A 46 -4.73 32.86 -20.34
N SER A 47 -5.23 34.05 -20.04
CA SER A 47 -4.67 34.91 -18.99
C SER A 47 -4.76 34.31 -17.58
N ASP A 48 -5.74 33.44 -17.33
CA ASP A 48 -5.91 32.75 -16.05
C ASP A 48 -4.80 31.72 -15.82
N PHE A 49 -4.34 31.06 -16.89
CA PHE A 49 -3.29 30.03 -16.82
C PHE A 49 -1.89 30.54 -17.14
N ALA A 50 -1.75 31.55 -17.99
CA ALA A 50 -0.47 32.10 -18.43
C ALA A 50 0.34 32.74 -17.28
N ARG A 51 -0.27 32.99 -16.12
CA ARG A 51 0.43 33.44 -14.90
C ARG A 51 0.98 32.28 -14.05
N ILE A 52 0.44 31.08 -14.22
CA ILE A 52 0.73 29.91 -13.38
C ILE A 52 1.67 28.94 -14.11
N PHE A 53 1.46 28.72 -15.41
CA PHE A 53 2.20 27.74 -16.20
C PHE A 53 2.83 28.39 -17.43
N ARG A 54 4.17 28.52 -17.41
CA ARG A 54 4.97 28.98 -18.54
C ARG A 54 6.18 28.06 -18.77
N PRO A 55 6.65 27.93 -20.02
CA PRO A 55 6.07 28.46 -21.26
C PRO A 55 4.77 27.74 -21.66
N GLU A 56 3.92 28.34 -22.50
CA GLU A 56 2.61 27.76 -22.89
C GLU A 56 2.72 26.39 -23.56
N GLU A 57 3.82 26.14 -24.26
CA GLU A 57 4.17 24.86 -24.90
C GLU A 57 4.41 23.72 -23.89
N SER A 58 4.70 24.04 -22.62
CA SER A 58 5.11 23.04 -21.63
C SER A 58 3.95 22.27 -21.01
N TRP A 59 2.71 22.69 -21.26
CA TRP A 59 1.52 22.09 -20.63
C TRP A 59 0.38 21.88 -21.62
N SER A 60 -0.59 21.06 -21.21
CA SER A 60 -1.82 20.79 -21.94
C SER A 60 -2.98 20.77 -20.96
N VAL A 61 -4.14 21.30 -21.35
CA VAL A 61 -5.38 21.20 -20.57
C VAL A 61 -6.58 21.11 -21.50
N VAL A 62 -7.61 20.41 -21.05
CA VAL A 62 -8.95 20.48 -21.62
C VAL A 62 -9.92 20.61 -20.45
N ILE A 63 -10.78 21.62 -20.52
CA ILE A 63 -11.88 21.82 -19.57
C ILE A 63 -13.17 21.71 -20.35
N ALA A 64 -14.04 20.81 -19.91
CA ALA A 64 -15.33 20.57 -20.53
C ALA A 64 -16.44 20.56 -19.48
N ASP A 65 -17.63 20.95 -19.92
CA ASP A 65 -18.86 20.76 -19.16
C ASP A 65 -19.13 19.27 -18.98
N ALA A 66 -19.29 18.82 -17.73
CA ALA A 66 -19.43 17.40 -17.41
C ALA A 66 -20.79 16.81 -17.84
N GLN A 67 -21.82 17.63 -18.06
CA GLN A 67 -23.16 17.17 -18.44
C GLN A 67 -23.30 16.98 -19.94
N ASN A 68 -22.76 17.92 -20.72
CA ASN A 68 -22.93 17.93 -22.18
C ASN A 68 -21.63 17.77 -22.98
N GLY A 69 -20.47 17.70 -22.32
CA GLY A 69 -19.17 17.51 -22.95
C GLY A 69 -18.65 18.73 -23.71
N ARG A 70 -19.33 19.87 -23.67
CA ARG A 70 -18.91 21.09 -24.38
C ARG A 70 -17.59 21.57 -23.78
N VAL A 71 -16.55 21.59 -24.61
CA VAL A 71 -15.25 22.15 -24.24
C VAL A 71 -15.40 23.66 -24.04
N VAL A 72 -15.07 24.14 -22.84
CA VAL A 72 -15.10 25.55 -22.47
C VAL A 72 -13.73 26.20 -22.55
N TYR A 73 -12.65 25.41 -22.42
CA TYR A 73 -11.28 25.87 -22.55
C TYR A 73 -10.36 24.72 -22.97
N ARG A 74 -9.30 25.02 -23.73
CA ARG A 74 -8.29 24.04 -24.12
C ARG A 74 -6.96 24.71 -24.44
N GLN A 75 -5.87 24.09 -24.01
CA GLN A 75 -4.49 24.43 -24.37
C GLN A 75 -3.79 23.16 -24.83
N ASN A 76 -3.13 23.18 -25.98
CA ASN A 76 -2.37 22.05 -26.53
C ASN A 76 -3.09 20.68 -26.43
N PRO A 77 -4.37 20.58 -26.81
CA PRO A 77 -5.22 19.42 -26.49
C PRO A 77 -4.85 18.14 -27.25
N GLN A 78 -4.09 18.26 -28.34
CA GLN A 78 -3.66 17.13 -29.18
C GLN A 78 -2.19 16.75 -28.94
N THR A 79 -1.48 17.46 -28.06
CA THR A 79 -0.09 17.16 -27.74
C THR A 79 -0.03 15.96 -26.81
N PRO A 80 0.63 14.84 -27.18
CA PRO A 80 0.79 13.70 -26.29
C PRO A 80 1.56 14.10 -25.02
N ARG A 81 1.07 13.69 -23.85
CA ARG A 81 1.70 13.93 -22.55
C ARG A 81 1.79 12.63 -21.78
N MET A 82 2.80 12.50 -20.93
CA MET A 82 2.85 11.41 -19.95
C MET A 82 1.72 11.62 -18.92
N PRO A 83 0.71 10.73 -18.85
CA PRO A 83 -0.45 10.95 -18.00
C PRO A 83 -0.16 10.77 -16.51
N ALA A 84 0.99 10.18 -16.16
CA ALA A 84 1.30 9.70 -14.82
C ALA A 84 0.10 8.90 -14.24
N SER A 85 -0.26 9.13 -12.98
CA SER A 85 -1.38 8.43 -12.36
C SER A 85 -2.77 8.75 -12.94
N ASN A 86 -2.92 9.73 -13.84
CA ASN A 86 -4.20 9.95 -14.54
C ASN A 86 -4.56 8.77 -15.46
N LEU A 87 -3.58 7.94 -15.85
CA LEU A 87 -3.83 6.70 -16.58
C LEU A 87 -4.80 5.76 -15.84
N LYS A 88 -4.85 5.83 -14.50
CA LYS A 88 -5.75 5.03 -13.67
C LYS A 88 -7.22 5.24 -14.01
N VAL A 89 -7.61 6.41 -14.54
CA VAL A 89 -9.00 6.67 -14.99
C VAL A 89 -9.38 5.71 -16.12
N TYR A 90 -8.51 5.56 -17.12
CA TYR A 90 -8.74 4.67 -18.26
C TYR A 90 -8.76 3.20 -17.84
N VAL A 91 -7.78 2.77 -17.04
CA VAL A 91 -7.70 1.38 -16.58
C VAL A 91 -8.90 1.03 -15.69
N THR A 92 -9.35 1.96 -14.85
CA THR A 92 -10.55 1.77 -14.01
C THR A 92 -11.79 1.65 -14.87
N ALA A 93 -11.99 2.52 -15.87
CA ALA A 93 -13.13 2.44 -16.78
C ALA A 93 -13.15 1.09 -17.54
N ALA A 94 -12.00 0.65 -18.07
CA ALA A 94 -11.88 -0.64 -18.73
C ALA A 94 -12.17 -1.82 -17.77
N ALA A 95 -11.71 -1.74 -16.52
CA ALA A 95 -12.01 -2.75 -15.52
C ALA A 95 -13.51 -2.83 -15.19
N PHE A 96 -14.20 -1.69 -15.08
CA PHE A 96 -15.65 -1.67 -14.88
C PHE A 96 -16.41 -2.25 -16.08
N ASP A 97 -15.99 -1.94 -17.31
CA ASP A 97 -16.61 -2.45 -18.54
C ASP A 97 -16.42 -3.97 -18.68
N LEU A 98 -15.21 -4.48 -18.43
CA LEU A 98 -14.87 -5.89 -18.61
C LEU A 98 -15.32 -6.80 -17.44
N LEU A 99 -15.16 -6.33 -16.20
CA LEU A 99 -15.37 -7.16 -15.00
C LEU A 99 -16.71 -6.86 -14.32
N GLY A 100 -17.26 -5.66 -14.54
CA GLY A 100 -18.42 -5.15 -13.82
C GLY A 100 -18.10 -4.63 -12.42
N SER A 101 -18.98 -3.77 -11.90
CA SER A 101 -18.86 -3.15 -10.57
C SER A 101 -18.94 -4.14 -9.40
N HIS A 102 -19.46 -5.34 -9.64
CA HIS A 102 -19.65 -6.38 -8.64
C HIS A 102 -18.59 -7.47 -8.68
N TYR A 103 -17.55 -7.33 -9.51
CA TYR A 103 -16.45 -8.28 -9.55
C TYR A 103 -15.85 -8.49 -8.16
N ARG A 104 -15.47 -9.73 -7.87
CA ARG A 104 -14.80 -10.14 -6.64
C ARG A 104 -13.69 -11.11 -7.00
N TYR A 105 -12.49 -10.82 -6.52
CA TYR A 105 -11.41 -11.77 -6.54
C TYR A 105 -11.77 -13.04 -5.77
N ARG A 106 -11.21 -14.18 -6.18
CA ARG A 106 -11.41 -15.46 -5.52
C ARG A 106 -10.07 -16.15 -5.36
N THR A 107 -9.66 -16.30 -4.11
CA THR A 107 -8.42 -17.00 -3.74
C THR A 107 -8.77 -18.28 -2.98
N PRO A 108 -9.14 -19.38 -3.67
CA PRO A 108 -9.51 -20.61 -2.98
C PRO A 108 -8.30 -21.27 -2.32
N PHE A 109 -8.53 -21.78 -1.10
CA PHE A 109 -7.60 -22.67 -0.40
C PHE A 109 -8.09 -24.11 -0.52
N LEU A 110 -7.36 -24.90 -1.29
CA LEU A 110 -7.73 -26.23 -1.74
C LEU A 110 -6.94 -27.29 -0.97
N VAL A 111 -7.59 -28.41 -0.70
CA VAL A 111 -7.03 -29.57 -0.01
C VAL A 111 -7.13 -30.78 -0.94
N ARG A 112 -6.03 -31.51 -1.10
CA ARG A 112 -5.99 -32.76 -1.87
C ARG A 112 -5.38 -33.86 -1.03
N GLY A 113 -6.08 -34.97 -0.82
CA GLY A 113 -5.51 -36.12 -0.12
C GLY A 113 -6.56 -36.88 0.70
N LYS A 114 -6.07 -37.71 1.62
CA LYS A 114 -6.92 -38.46 2.55
C LYS A 114 -6.67 -37.97 3.97
N LEU A 115 -7.75 -37.57 4.65
CA LEU A 115 -7.72 -37.16 6.05
C LEU A 115 -8.01 -38.37 6.94
N SER A 116 -7.11 -38.69 7.86
CA SER A 116 -7.33 -39.74 8.86
C SER A 116 -8.27 -39.26 9.98
N PRO A 117 -8.94 -40.18 10.71
CA PRO A 117 -9.73 -39.82 11.89
C PRO A 117 -8.92 -39.11 12.99
N GLN A 118 -7.59 -39.28 13.01
CA GLN A 118 -6.67 -38.61 13.94
C GLN A 118 -6.27 -37.20 13.48
N GLY A 119 -6.81 -36.73 12.36
CA GLY A 119 -6.57 -35.39 11.82
C GLY A 119 -5.29 -35.23 11.02
N VAL A 120 -4.72 -36.34 10.51
CA VAL A 120 -3.55 -36.31 9.64
C VAL A 120 -4.00 -36.35 8.18
N LEU A 121 -3.76 -35.26 7.45
CA LEU A 121 -3.92 -35.21 5.99
C LEU A 121 -2.68 -35.81 5.34
N VAL A 122 -2.83 -36.94 4.65
CA VAL A 122 -1.81 -37.46 3.73
C VAL A 122 -2.12 -36.91 2.34
N GLY A 123 -1.40 -35.86 1.96
CA GLY A 123 -1.68 -35.07 0.77
C GLY A 123 -1.23 -33.62 0.92
N ASP A 124 -1.66 -32.77 -0.02
CA ASP A 124 -1.15 -31.42 -0.21
C ASP A 124 -2.23 -30.36 0.02
N LEU A 125 -1.75 -29.15 0.31
CA LEU A 125 -2.50 -27.92 0.35
C LEU A 125 -2.12 -27.05 -0.87
N LEU A 126 -3.08 -26.31 -1.40
CA LEU A 126 -2.88 -25.44 -2.55
C LEU A 126 -3.69 -24.14 -2.38
N VAL A 127 -3.04 -22.99 -2.41
CA VAL A 127 -3.74 -21.71 -2.58
C VAL A 127 -3.63 -21.29 -4.03
N ARG A 128 -4.76 -21.07 -4.70
CA ARG A 128 -4.78 -20.53 -6.07
C ARG A 128 -5.15 -19.05 -6.02
N GLY A 129 -4.29 -18.21 -6.56
CA GLY A 129 -4.46 -16.77 -6.61
C GLY A 129 -5.18 -16.29 -7.86
N SER A 130 -5.94 -15.21 -7.72
CA SER A 130 -6.58 -14.50 -8.83
C SER A 130 -6.10 -13.04 -8.95
N GLY A 131 -5.04 -12.66 -8.25
CA GLY A 131 -4.56 -11.28 -8.15
C GLY A 131 -5.28 -10.41 -7.13
N ASP A 132 -5.80 -11.00 -6.04
CA ASP A 132 -6.49 -10.24 -4.98
C ASP A 132 -5.52 -9.31 -4.24
N PRO A 133 -5.61 -7.97 -4.38
CA PRO A 133 -4.72 -7.05 -3.69
C PRO A 133 -5.11 -6.83 -2.22
N THR A 134 -6.20 -7.45 -1.76
CA THR A 134 -6.79 -7.14 -0.45
C THR A 134 -6.31 -8.05 0.70
N PHE A 135 -5.39 -8.97 0.43
CA PHE A 135 -4.65 -9.69 1.49
C PHE A 135 -3.66 -8.75 2.18
N SER A 136 -4.16 -7.80 2.96
CA SER A 136 -3.39 -6.80 3.70
C SER A 136 -4.16 -6.40 4.95
N GLY A 137 -3.43 -6.03 6.01
CA GLY A 137 -4.03 -5.49 7.23
C GLY A 137 -4.87 -4.23 6.98
N ARG A 138 -4.66 -3.52 5.88
CA ARG A 138 -5.48 -2.34 5.49
C ARG A 138 -6.95 -2.67 5.26
N PHE A 139 -7.26 -3.91 4.89
CA PHE A 139 -8.62 -4.39 4.61
C PHE A 139 -9.17 -5.25 5.75
N GLU A 140 -8.51 -5.25 6.91
CA GLU A 140 -8.92 -5.98 8.12
C GLU A 140 -9.23 -4.96 9.22
N GLU A 141 -10.46 -4.41 9.20
CA GLU A 141 -10.86 -3.24 10.01
C GLU A 141 -10.65 -3.44 11.53
N ASP A 142 -10.86 -4.65 12.03
CA ASP A 142 -10.83 -4.96 13.46
C ASP A 142 -9.41 -5.13 14.02
N SER A 143 -8.53 -5.79 13.27
CA SER A 143 -7.21 -6.19 13.75
C SER A 143 -6.06 -5.38 13.16
N LYS A 144 -6.23 -4.90 11.91
CA LYS A 144 -5.15 -4.42 11.04
C LYS A 144 -4.02 -5.44 10.85
N ASP A 145 -4.29 -6.71 11.15
CA ASP A 145 -3.32 -7.79 11.09
C ASP A 145 -3.23 -8.30 9.65
N VAL A 146 -2.02 -8.20 9.09
CA VAL A 146 -1.70 -8.69 7.74
C VAL A 146 -2.00 -10.18 7.57
N THR A 147 -1.88 -10.97 8.64
CA THR A 147 -2.07 -12.42 8.63
C THR A 147 -3.50 -12.86 8.95
N ALA A 148 -4.43 -11.95 9.20
CA ALA A 148 -5.77 -12.28 9.69
C ALA A 148 -6.54 -13.28 8.79
N ARG A 149 -6.41 -13.16 7.46
CA ARG A 149 -7.00 -14.10 6.50
C ARG A 149 -6.38 -15.50 6.60
N PHE A 150 -5.06 -15.57 6.81
CA PHE A 150 -4.35 -16.83 6.97
C PHE A 150 -4.76 -17.51 8.28
N SER A 151 -4.91 -16.74 9.36
CA SER A 151 -5.42 -17.23 10.64
C SER A 151 -6.84 -17.81 10.50
N ARG A 152 -7.74 -17.13 9.77
CA ARG A 152 -9.08 -17.66 9.46
C ARG A 152 -9.04 -18.97 8.66
N TRP A 153 -8.10 -19.10 7.74
CA TRP A 153 -7.87 -20.36 7.03
C TRP A 153 -7.34 -21.47 7.94
N ALA A 154 -6.38 -21.17 8.82
CA ALA A 154 -5.86 -22.11 9.80
C ALA A 154 -6.96 -22.60 10.74
N ASP A 155 -7.81 -21.70 11.23
CA ASP A 155 -8.95 -22.05 12.08
C ASP A 155 -9.97 -22.90 11.34
N ARG A 156 -10.26 -22.57 10.07
CA ARG A 156 -11.14 -23.39 9.25
C ARG A 156 -10.60 -24.81 9.03
N MET A 157 -9.29 -24.97 8.87
CA MET A 157 -8.67 -26.30 8.78
C MET A 157 -8.80 -27.08 10.08
N LYS A 158 -8.62 -26.43 11.24
CA LYS A 158 -8.82 -27.05 12.56
C LYS A 158 -10.26 -27.51 12.76
N GLU A 159 -11.25 -26.72 12.31
CA GLU A 159 -12.68 -27.10 12.30
C GLU A 159 -12.95 -28.32 11.42
N LEU A 160 -12.25 -28.43 10.29
CA LEU A 160 -12.28 -29.59 9.41
C LEU A 160 -11.43 -30.77 9.93
N HIS A 161 -10.95 -30.69 11.18
CA HIS A 161 -10.11 -31.69 11.84
C HIS A 161 -8.75 -31.93 11.17
N ILE A 162 -8.28 -31.04 10.32
CA ILE A 162 -6.92 -31.09 9.75
C ILE A 162 -5.97 -30.52 10.81
N ARG A 163 -5.13 -31.37 11.39
CA ARG A 163 -4.15 -31.02 12.46
C ARG A 163 -2.71 -31.15 12.00
N THR A 164 -2.46 -32.04 11.04
CA THR A 164 -1.12 -32.26 10.50
C THR A 164 -1.24 -32.56 9.02
N VAL A 165 -0.37 -31.95 8.22
CA VAL A 165 -0.28 -32.21 6.77
C VAL A 165 1.02 -32.94 6.49
N LYS A 166 0.92 -34.13 5.89
CA LYS A 166 2.04 -34.90 5.35
C LYS A 166 2.08 -34.73 3.83
N GLY A 167 2.52 -33.55 3.41
CA GLY A 167 2.71 -33.17 2.02
C GLY A 167 3.14 -31.72 1.91
N ASN A 168 2.89 -31.10 0.77
CA ASN A 168 3.38 -29.77 0.45
C ASN A 168 2.28 -28.70 0.56
N LEU A 169 2.71 -27.45 0.70
CA LEU A 169 1.87 -26.26 0.50
C LEU A 169 2.32 -25.60 -0.80
N TYR A 170 1.39 -25.49 -1.76
CA TYR A 170 1.62 -24.86 -3.06
C TYR A 170 0.92 -23.51 -3.15
N GLY A 171 1.59 -22.54 -3.79
CA GLY A 171 0.97 -21.32 -4.30
C GLY A 171 0.85 -21.41 -5.82
N ASP A 172 -0.36 -21.32 -6.35
CA ASP A 172 -0.65 -21.27 -7.78
C ASP A 172 -1.04 -19.84 -8.15
N ASP A 173 -0.11 -19.15 -8.78
CA ASP A 173 -0.21 -17.78 -9.29
C ASP A 173 -0.21 -17.75 -10.83
N SER A 174 -0.56 -18.87 -11.48
CA SER A 174 -0.50 -19.06 -12.93
C SER A 174 -1.51 -18.24 -13.75
N ILE A 175 -2.37 -17.48 -13.08
CA ILE A 175 -3.36 -16.59 -13.72
C ILE A 175 -2.70 -15.47 -14.53
N PHE A 176 -1.47 -15.08 -14.17
CA PHE A 176 -0.69 -14.05 -14.87
C PHE A 176 0.66 -14.61 -15.32
N ASP A 177 1.36 -13.85 -16.16
CA ASP A 177 2.74 -14.14 -16.51
C ASP A 177 3.68 -13.92 -15.31
N LYS A 178 4.98 -14.14 -15.53
CA LYS A 178 6.03 -13.99 -14.51
C LYS A 178 6.73 -12.62 -14.56
N ASN A 179 6.19 -11.67 -15.33
CA ASN A 179 6.70 -10.31 -15.38
C ASN A 179 6.01 -9.49 -14.30
N TYR A 180 6.53 -9.56 -13.07
CA TYR A 180 5.86 -8.95 -11.92
C TYR A 180 5.93 -7.41 -11.88
N TRP A 181 6.80 -6.79 -12.69
CA TRP A 181 7.00 -5.33 -12.75
C TRP A 181 6.52 -4.76 -14.08
N GLY A 182 6.16 -3.47 -14.04
CA GLY A 182 5.87 -2.71 -15.26
C GLY A 182 7.09 -2.66 -16.19
N ARG A 183 6.88 -2.90 -17.48
CA ARG A 183 7.94 -3.00 -18.51
C ARG A 183 8.94 -1.83 -18.51
N GLU A 184 8.47 -0.62 -18.23
CA GLU A 184 9.25 0.61 -18.32
C GLU A 184 9.60 1.20 -16.95
N TRP A 185 9.36 0.44 -15.87
CA TRP A 185 9.70 0.90 -14.53
C TRP A 185 11.21 0.79 -14.31
N PRO A 186 11.83 1.81 -13.69
CA PRO A 186 13.27 1.81 -13.48
C PRO A 186 13.64 0.85 -12.35
N GLU A 187 14.66 0.01 -12.57
CA GLU A 187 15.01 -1.09 -11.66
C GLU A 187 15.48 -0.61 -10.27
N ASP A 188 16.09 0.58 -10.21
CA ASP A 188 16.54 1.20 -8.97
C ASP A 188 15.38 1.65 -8.08
N GLU A 189 14.16 1.70 -8.61
CA GLU A 189 12.95 1.95 -7.83
C GLU A 189 12.30 0.69 -7.30
N TYR A 190 12.69 -0.54 -7.68
CA TYR A 190 11.99 -1.78 -7.29
C TYR A 190 11.97 -2.13 -5.79
N CYS A 191 12.69 -1.37 -4.95
CA CYS A 191 12.57 -1.47 -3.49
C CYS A 191 11.44 -0.59 -2.92
N ASN A 192 10.87 0.30 -3.73
CA ASN A 192 9.83 1.21 -3.29
C ASN A 192 8.45 0.55 -3.36
N TRP A 193 7.60 0.88 -2.38
CA TRP A 193 6.26 0.33 -2.28
C TRP A 193 5.37 0.62 -3.51
N TYR A 194 5.59 1.73 -4.21
CA TYR A 194 4.77 2.13 -5.36
C TYR A 194 5.17 1.43 -6.67
N THR A 195 6.27 0.69 -6.66
CA THR A 195 6.76 -0.17 -7.75
C THR A 195 6.82 -1.65 -7.31
N ALA A 196 6.12 -2.01 -6.23
CA ALA A 196 6.12 -3.38 -5.72
C ALA A 196 5.59 -4.36 -6.78
N PRO A 197 6.17 -5.58 -6.85
CA PRO A 197 5.75 -6.56 -7.84
C PRO A 197 4.29 -7.00 -7.63
N SER A 198 3.58 -7.19 -8.72
CA SER A 198 2.21 -7.69 -8.74
C SER A 198 2.16 -9.10 -9.33
N GLY A 199 1.31 -9.98 -8.77
CA GLY A 199 1.19 -11.37 -9.22
C GLY A 199 -0.16 -11.99 -8.83
N GLY A 200 -0.32 -13.30 -9.05
CA GLY A 200 -1.56 -14.00 -8.72
C GLY A 200 -1.82 -14.10 -7.21
N LEU A 201 -0.76 -14.21 -6.40
CA LEU A 201 -0.80 -14.24 -4.94
C LEU A 201 0.03 -13.07 -4.40
N ILE A 202 -0.63 -12.16 -3.70
CA ILE A 202 -0.03 -10.93 -3.15
C ILE A 202 -0.39 -10.87 -1.67
N LEU A 203 0.60 -10.57 -0.82
CA LEU A 203 0.41 -10.30 0.60
C LEU A 203 0.93 -8.89 0.88
N ASN A 204 0.14 -8.07 1.57
CA ASN A 204 0.46 -6.71 1.98
C ASN A 204 1.08 -5.86 0.86
N ASP A 205 0.45 -5.85 -0.32
CA ASP A 205 0.95 -5.17 -1.52
C ASP A 205 2.36 -5.63 -1.97
N SER A 206 2.74 -6.87 -1.65
CA SER A 206 4.10 -7.39 -1.82
C SER A 206 5.15 -6.59 -1.05
N CYS A 207 4.75 -5.98 0.06
CA CYS A 207 5.58 -5.11 0.88
C CYS A 207 5.70 -5.60 2.32
N LEU A 208 6.87 -5.36 2.90
CA LEU A 208 7.14 -5.51 4.32
C LEU A 208 7.08 -4.15 5.00
N ASP A 209 6.28 -4.04 6.06
CA ASP A 209 6.29 -2.87 6.93
C ASP A 209 7.39 -3.03 7.99
N ILE A 210 8.24 -2.03 8.16
CA ILE A 210 9.43 -2.08 9.01
C ILE A 210 9.43 -0.90 9.99
N GLY A 211 9.30 -1.21 11.27
CA GLY A 211 9.55 -0.30 12.38
C GLY A 211 11.02 -0.30 12.77
N VAL A 212 11.64 0.88 12.82
CA VAL A 212 13.04 1.04 13.24
C VAL A 212 13.09 1.93 14.48
N PHE A 213 13.62 1.39 15.57
CA PHE A 213 13.67 2.02 16.89
C PHE A 213 15.13 2.17 17.36
N PRO A 214 15.46 3.15 18.21
CA PRO A 214 16.80 3.25 18.77
C PRO A 214 17.17 1.98 19.55
N GLY A 215 18.45 1.62 19.48
CA GLY A 215 19.03 0.57 20.31
C GLY A 215 19.19 1.00 21.77
N THR A 216 19.75 0.13 22.59
CA THR A 216 19.85 0.34 24.05
C THR A 216 20.81 1.46 24.45
N ALA A 217 21.78 1.80 23.60
CA ALA A 217 22.76 2.86 23.83
C ALA A 217 23.23 3.54 22.53
N VAL A 218 23.81 4.73 22.63
CA VAL A 218 24.51 5.36 21.49
C VAL A 218 25.61 4.43 20.99
N GLY A 219 25.70 4.25 19.68
CA GLY A 219 26.62 3.31 19.03
C GLY A 219 26.07 1.88 18.88
N SER A 220 24.98 1.51 19.58
CA SER A 220 24.36 0.19 19.39
C SER A 220 23.52 0.14 18.10
N PRO A 221 23.36 -1.04 17.46
CA PRO A 221 22.44 -1.21 16.34
C PRO A 221 20.98 -0.86 16.74
N PRO A 222 20.22 -0.17 15.88
CA PRO A 222 18.78 0.04 16.08
C PRO A 222 18.02 -1.29 16.20
N ARG A 223 16.89 -1.30 16.92
CA ARG A 223 15.97 -2.45 16.92
C ARG A 223 15.07 -2.37 15.67
N ILE A 224 14.86 -3.51 15.03
CA ILE A 224 13.98 -3.65 13.85
C ILE A 224 12.79 -4.52 14.26
N GLU A 225 11.59 -4.10 13.87
CA GLU A 225 10.35 -4.85 14.01
C GLU A 225 9.69 -4.91 12.63
N THR A 226 9.27 -6.09 12.17
CA THR A 226 8.66 -6.29 10.85
C THR A 226 7.21 -6.70 10.98
N ILE A 227 6.37 -6.25 10.06
CA ILE A 227 4.97 -6.65 9.97
C ILE A 227 4.69 -7.14 8.55
N PRO A 228 4.25 -8.40 8.38
CA PRO A 228 4.22 -9.46 9.39
C PRO A 228 5.64 -9.84 9.87
N ASP A 229 5.73 -10.46 11.04
CA ASP A 229 6.97 -11.11 11.46
C ASP A 229 7.13 -12.41 10.66
N THR A 230 8.24 -12.54 9.93
CA THR A 230 8.47 -13.66 9.02
C THR A 230 9.94 -14.02 8.91
N LYS A 231 10.22 -15.30 8.71
CA LYS A 231 11.57 -15.83 8.46
C LYS A 231 11.89 -15.93 6.97
N TYR A 232 11.00 -15.47 6.11
CA TYR A 232 11.18 -15.52 4.66
C TYR A 232 12.37 -14.69 4.16
N LEU A 233 12.81 -13.71 4.95
CA LEU A 233 13.91 -12.82 4.61
C LEU A 233 14.82 -12.57 5.80
N ARG A 234 16.01 -12.05 5.51
CA ARG A 234 16.96 -11.56 6.51
C ARG A 234 17.17 -10.06 6.33
N ILE A 235 17.23 -9.34 7.45
CA ILE A 235 17.62 -7.93 7.45
C ILE A 235 19.00 -7.79 8.11
N GLU A 236 19.99 -7.42 7.31
CA GLU A 236 21.32 -7.04 7.79
C GLU A 236 21.29 -5.59 8.31
N ASN A 237 21.53 -5.43 9.60
CA ASN A 237 21.44 -4.14 10.28
C ASN A 237 22.81 -3.45 10.38
N ASN A 238 23.11 -2.62 9.39
CA ASN A 238 24.32 -1.80 9.31
C ASN A 238 24.12 -0.38 9.87
N ALA A 239 22.95 -0.09 10.45
CA ALA A 239 22.66 1.21 11.05
C ALA A 239 23.19 1.33 12.48
N ARG A 240 23.19 2.55 13.02
CA ARG A 240 23.64 2.84 14.40
C ARG A 240 22.74 3.83 15.11
N THR A 241 22.60 3.66 16.41
CA THR A 241 21.92 4.62 17.27
C THR A 241 22.85 5.81 17.54
N ILE A 242 22.36 7.03 17.36
CA ILE A 242 23.12 8.28 17.52
C ILE A 242 22.61 9.09 18.72
N ALA A 243 23.36 10.14 19.09
CA ALA A 243 23.00 11.00 20.21
C ALA A 243 21.61 11.64 20.03
N ARG A 244 21.00 12.02 21.17
CA ARG A 244 19.69 12.68 21.22
C ARG A 244 19.70 14.00 20.44
N GLY A 245 18.54 14.42 19.93
CA GLY A 245 18.38 15.68 19.20
C GLY A 245 18.98 15.71 17.79
N GLN A 246 19.59 14.60 17.33
CA GLN A 246 20.03 14.46 15.94
C GLN A 246 18.89 13.95 15.04
N LYS A 247 18.99 14.18 13.74
CA LYS A 247 17.99 13.72 12.77
C LYS A 247 18.15 12.23 12.46
N ASN A 248 17.03 11.52 12.42
CA ASN A 248 16.98 10.17 11.87
C ASN A 248 17.26 10.18 10.36
N GLY A 249 17.86 9.10 9.87
CA GLY A 249 18.01 8.86 8.44
C GLY A 249 18.33 7.39 8.22
N VAL A 250 17.35 6.64 7.75
CA VAL A 250 17.47 5.20 7.49
C VAL A 250 17.11 4.95 6.03
N SER A 251 17.82 4.01 5.42
CA SER A 251 17.56 3.55 4.05
C SER A 251 17.70 2.04 3.99
N PHE A 252 16.91 1.42 3.12
CA PHE A 252 16.95 -0.02 2.84
C PHE A 252 17.44 -0.25 1.42
N ARG A 253 18.22 -1.31 1.24
CA ARG A 253 18.68 -1.78 -0.07
C ARG A 253 18.43 -3.27 -0.19
N ARG A 254 18.11 -3.71 -1.39
CA ARG A 254 17.84 -5.11 -1.74
C ARG A 254 18.45 -5.39 -3.12
N PRO A 255 19.15 -6.52 -3.33
CA PRO A 255 19.46 -7.00 -4.68
C PRO A 255 18.17 -7.31 -5.44
N PHE A 256 18.15 -7.18 -6.76
CA PHE A 256 16.94 -7.36 -7.57
C PHE A 256 16.24 -8.71 -7.36
N ASP A 257 17.02 -9.79 -7.29
CA ASP A 257 16.60 -11.19 -7.29
C ASP A 257 16.59 -11.84 -5.89
N SER A 258 16.75 -11.05 -4.82
CA SER A 258 16.81 -11.56 -3.44
C SER A 258 15.90 -10.76 -2.51
N ASN A 259 15.40 -11.39 -1.45
CA ASN A 259 14.71 -10.69 -0.36
C ASN A 259 15.62 -10.34 0.83
N ASP A 260 16.92 -10.65 0.75
CA ASP A 260 17.87 -10.19 1.76
C ASP A 260 18.01 -8.66 1.71
N LEU A 261 17.62 -8.02 2.81
CA LEU A 261 17.61 -6.56 2.96
C LEU A 261 18.84 -6.11 3.75
N ALA A 262 19.46 -5.02 3.32
CA ALA A 262 20.47 -4.33 4.11
C ALA A 262 19.94 -2.95 4.53
N MET A 263 19.93 -2.69 5.83
CA MET A 263 19.52 -1.42 6.41
C MET A 263 20.74 -0.59 6.80
N TYR A 264 20.80 0.65 6.34
CA TYR A 264 21.86 1.61 6.65
C TYR A 264 21.32 2.87 7.29
N GLY A 265 22.20 3.58 7.99
CA GLY A 265 21.94 4.93 8.46
C GLY A 265 21.97 5.06 9.98
N LYS A 266 21.16 5.97 10.50
CA LYS A 266 21.27 6.47 11.87
C LYS A 266 19.90 6.74 12.49
N VAL A 267 19.75 6.41 13.78
CA VAL A 267 18.51 6.62 14.55
C VAL A 267 18.84 7.30 15.87
N ALA A 268 18.24 8.45 16.16
CA ALA A 268 18.51 9.19 17.39
C ALA A 268 17.98 8.45 18.62
N ALA A 269 18.74 8.47 19.72
CA ALA A 269 18.40 7.76 20.96
C ALA A 269 17.08 8.20 21.62
N ASP A 270 16.57 9.39 21.29
CA ASP A 270 15.28 9.93 21.71
C ASP A 270 14.17 9.74 20.66
N SER A 271 14.45 9.05 19.55
CA SER A 271 13.45 8.76 18.53
C SER A 271 12.36 7.83 19.08
N ARG A 272 11.10 8.14 18.74
CA ARG A 272 9.95 7.26 18.97
C ARG A 272 9.84 6.09 17.96
N GLY A 273 10.81 5.98 17.06
CA GLY A 273 10.81 5.05 15.94
C GLY A 273 10.38 5.68 14.62
N THR A 274 10.76 5.05 13.51
CA THR A 274 10.36 5.40 12.15
C THR A 274 9.77 4.19 11.45
N GLN A 275 8.76 4.42 10.61
CA GLN A 275 8.11 3.37 9.82
C GLN A 275 8.57 3.47 8.37
N HIS A 276 8.85 2.33 7.78
CA HIS A 276 9.28 2.19 6.39
C HIS A 276 8.49 1.07 5.72
N VAL A 277 8.30 1.17 4.41
CA VAL A 277 7.63 0.13 3.62
C VAL A 277 8.57 -0.24 2.50
N VAL A 278 8.92 -1.52 2.41
CA VAL A 278 9.89 -2.03 1.43
C VAL A 278 9.22 -3.08 0.57
N ALA A 279 9.31 -2.91 -0.75
CA ALA A 279 8.85 -3.91 -1.71
C ALA A 279 9.79 -5.13 -1.73
N LEU A 280 9.19 -6.31 -1.67
CA LEU A 280 9.87 -7.60 -1.77
C LEU A 280 9.83 -8.11 -3.21
N THR A 281 10.76 -8.99 -3.59
CA THR A 281 10.65 -9.83 -4.80
C THR A 281 9.91 -11.12 -4.49
N ASP A 282 9.52 -11.87 -5.52
CA ASP A 282 8.78 -13.13 -5.43
C ASP A 282 7.52 -13.02 -4.54
N PRO A 283 6.46 -12.33 -5.01
CA PRO A 283 5.25 -12.09 -4.22
C PRO A 283 4.56 -13.40 -3.81
N THR A 284 4.61 -14.42 -4.67
CA THR A 284 4.04 -15.74 -4.40
C THR A 284 4.81 -16.47 -3.31
N GLY A 285 6.15 -16.47 -3.37
CA GLY A 285 6.99 -17.04 -2.32
C GLY A 285 6.76 -16.35 -0.97
N TYR A 286 6.64 -15.02 -0.95
CA TYR A 286 6.33 -14.27 0.26
C TYR A 286 4.98 -14.67 0.86
N PHE A 287 3.92 -14.70 0.04
CA PHE A 287 2.59 -15.12 0.45
C PHE A 287 2.60 -16.53 1.06
N VAL A 288 3.21 -17.49 0.37
CA VAL A 288 3.21 -18.92 0.77
C VAL A 288 4.03 -19.14 2.05
N ASN A 289 5.15 -18.44 2.23
CA ASN A 289 5.98 -18.60 3.44
C ASN A 289 5.28 -18.03 4.67
N VAL A 290 4.70 -16.83 4.57
CA VAL A 290 3.94 -16.25 5.71
C VAL A 290 2.70 -17.09 6.02
N LEU A 291 2.00 -17.60 4.99
CA LEU A 291 0.91 -18.54 5.19
C LEU A 291 1.41 -19.76 5.97
N LYS A 292 2.48 -20.40 5.51
CA LYS A 292 3.07 -21.58 6.18
C LYS A 292 3.43 -21.33 7.63
N GLU A 293 3.93 -20.14 7.96
CA GLU A 293 4.27 -19.73 9.33
C GLU A 293 3.03 -19.53 10.21
N THR A 294 1.88 -19.24 9.59
CA THR A 294 0.60 -19.04 10.28
C THR A 294 -0.16 -20.35 10.55
N LEU A 295 0.03 -21.38 9.70
CA LEU A 295 -0.66 -22.68 9.79
C LEU A 295 -0.16 -23.55 10.94
#